data_AF-A0A964YGN4-F1
#
_entry.id   AF-A0A964YGN4-F1
#
_cell.length_a   1.000
_cell.length_b   1.000
_cell.length_c   1.000
_cell.angle_alpha   90.00
_cell.angle_beta   90.00
_cell.angle_gamma   90.00
#
_symmetry.space_group_name_H-M   'P 1'
#
loop_
_entity.id
_entity.type
_entity.pdbx_description
1 polymer ?
#
loop_
_entity_poly.entity_id
_entity_poly.type
_entity_poly.pdbx_seq_one_letter_code
_entity_poly.pdbx_strand_id
1 'polypeptide(L)'
;GQSLASGVIRAQSETIARQAIEQLLREANRMAILYTQSHANSTGQPTEQLVQITISEVDGLIQQITSGRDSYVRIIAAGNYVWGEGAIRVVADINPYRVLYRKGETLATVPLELKVDDRPQLQLQIEKLVELTKLNARQIGYRGDQLQIGDGRLETLIRFVNNLPTKTQPIQLKSIASESIYTAGLLKIELVAIENNRVLIRTDDLPIDPISKRSIPILNPT
;
A
#
# COMPACT_ATOMS: atom_id res chain seq x y z
N GLY A 1 9.05 -11.65 6.29
CA GLY A 1 9.00 -10.79 7.47
C GLY A 1 8.59 -9.39 7.12
N GLN A 2 8.80 -8.46 8.05
CA GLN A 2 8.54 -7.04 7.87
C GLN A 2 9.54 -6.39 6.90
N SER A 3 9.07 -5.45 6.07
CA SER A 3 9.95 -4.64 5.22
C SER A 3 10.65 -3.61 6.10
N LEU A 4 11.98 -3.61 6.11
CA LEU A 4 12.80 -2.64 6.84
C LEU A 4 13.14 -1.43 5.98
N ALA A 5 13.33 -1.64 4.67
CA ALA A 5 13.45 -0.57 3.70
C ALA A 5 12.96 -1.05 2.33
N SER A 6 12.61 -0.11 1.47
CA SER A 6 12.25 -0.39 0.08
C SER A 6 12.53 0.80 -0.81
N GLY A 7 12.75 0.56 -2.10
CA GLY A 7 12.99 1.63 -3.07
C GLY A 7 12.87 1.17 -4.51
N VAL A 8 12.60 2.11 -5.41
CA VAL A 8 12.71 1.89 -6.85
C VAL A 8 14.12 2.31 -7.28
N ILE A 9 14.85 1.37 -7.86
CA ILE A 9 16.25 1.55 -8.26
C ILE A 9 16.35 1.38 -9.78
N ARG A 10 17.03 2.33 -10.42
CA ARG A 10 17.51 2.23 -11.79
C ARG A 10 19.02 2.35 -11.78
N ALA A 11 19.72 1.27 -12.10
CA ALA A 11 21.18 1.25 -12.15
C ALA A 11 21.66 0.81 -13.53
N GLN A 12 22.49 1.64 -14.17
CA GLN A 12 23.07 1.35 -15.49
C GLN A 12 24.51 0.82 -15.40
N SER A 13 25.06 0.73 -14.19
CA SER A 13 26.40 0.20 -13.93
C SER A 13 26.45 -0.46 -12.56
N GLU A 14 27.42 -1.34 -12.36
CA GLU A 14 27.65 -2.02 -11.08
C GLU A 14 27.91 -1.02 -9.94
N THR A 15 28.64 0.06 -10.22
CA THR A 15 28.94 1.11 -9.24
C THR A 15 27.67 1.79 -8.74
N ILE A 16 26.74 2.15 -9.65
CA ILE A 16 25.47 2.78 -9.27
C ILE A 16 24.60 1.77 -8.50
N ALA A 17 24.56 0.52 -8.95
CA ALA A 17 23.83 -0.55 -8.28
C ALA A 17 24.31 -0.75 -6.83
N ARG A 18 25.63 -0.82 -6.64
CA ARG A 18 26.25 -0.97 -5.32
C ARG A 18 25.90 0.20 -4.40
N GLN A 19 26.07 1.43 -4.87
CA GLN A 19 25.73 2.63 -4.09
C GLN A 19 24.25 2.66 -3.67
N ALA A 20 23.33 2.28 -4.57
CA ALA A 20 21.91 2.24 -4.28
C ALA A 20 21.55 1.14 -3.25
N ILE A 21 22.15 -0.05 -3.36
CA ILE A 21 21.95 -1.13 -2.38
C ILE A 21 22.52 -0.73 -1.01
N GLU A 22 23.70 -0.12 -0.95
CA GLU A 22 24.28 0.37 0.30
C GLU A 22 23.40 1.42 0.98
N GLN A 23 22.82 2.36 0.21
CA GLN A 23 21.84 3.31 0.73
C GLN A 23 20.62 2.61 1.31
N LEU A 24 20.09 1.62 0.59
CA LEU A 24 18.92 0.85 1.03
C LEU A 24 19.19 0.05 2.31
N LEU A 25 20.38 -0.57 2.42
CA LEU A 25 20.82 -1.29 3.62
C LEU A 25 21.02 -0.34 4.81
N ARG A 26 21.54 0.88 4.58
CA ARG A 26 21.64 1.90 5.63
C ARG A 26 20.27 2.31 6.16
N GLU A 27 19.29 2.52 5.29
CA GLU A 27 17.92 2.83 5.73
C GLU A 27 17.30 1.64 6.47
N ALA A 28 17.51 0.41 5.98
CA ALA A 28 17.05 -0.78 6.68
C ALA A 28 17.65 -0.89 8.09
N ASN A 29 18.94 -0.56 8.25
CA ASN A 29 19.60 -0.55 9.55
C ASN A 29 19.04 0.54 10.48
N ARG A 30 18.73 1.73 9.94
CA ARG A 30 18.06 2.79 10.69
C ARG A 30 16.70 2.33 11.22
N MET A 31 15.90 1.69 10.36
CA MET A 31 14.59 1.16 10.76
C MET A 31 14.71 0.01 11.77
N ALA A 32 15.69 -0.88 11.61
CA ALA A 32 15.98 -1.94 12.57
C ALA A 32 16.23 -1.37 13.98
N ILE A 33 17.09 -0.36 14.10
CA ILE A 33 17.40 0.30 15.39
C ILE A 33 16.15 0.92 16.02
N LEU A 34 15.32 1.60 15.21
CA LEU A 34 14.06 2.17 15.68
C LEU A 34 13.12 1.10 16.23
N TYR A 35 13.05 -0.06 15.58
CA TYR A 35 12.16 -1.13 16.02
C TYR A 35 12.70 -1.95 17.20
N THR A 36 14.01 -2.13 17.35
CA THR A 36 14.61 -2.86 18.48
C THR A 36 14.89 -1.97 19.69
N GLN A 37 14.79 -0.65 19.52
CA GLN A 37 15.23 0.37 20.49
C GLN A 37 16.68 0.17 20.95
N SER A 38 17.53 -0.36 20.06
CA SER A 38 18.98 -0.39 20.31
C SER A 38 19.50 1.04 20.46
N HIS A 39 20.43 1.24 21.40
CA HIS A 39 20.92 2.56 21.75
C HIS A 39 21.69 3.19 20.57
N ALA A 40 21.30 4.40 20.19
CA ALA A 40 22.17 5.28 19.40
C ALA A 40 23.30 5.80 20.32
N ASN A 41 24.48 6.06 19.76
CA ASN A 41 25.54 6.70 20.54
C ASN A 41 25.18 8.16 20.90
N SER A 42 26.04 8.80 21.68
CA SER A 42 25.92 10.21 22.10
C SER A 42 25.81 11.23 20.96
N THR A 43 25.99 10.82 19.69
CA THR A 43 25.84 11.67 18.49
C THR A 43 24.55 11.40 17.70
N GLY A 44 23.66 10.53 18.20
CA GLY A 44 22.44 10.13 17.51
C GLY A 44 22.67 9.23 16.29
N GLN A 45 23.89 8.71 16.12
CA GLN A 45 24.24 7.82 15.03
C GLN A 45 24.08 6.35 15.47
N PRO A 46 23.55 5.48 14.58
CA PRO A 46 23.65 4.03 14.70
C PRO A 46 25.08 3.58 15.01
N THR A 47 25.36 3.08 16.21
CA THR A 47 26.65 2.45 16.51
C THR A 47 26.71 0.98 16.10
N GLU A 48 25.56 0.38 15.85
CA GLU A 48 25.42 -1.05 15.62
C GLU A 48 24.91 -1.31 14.20
N GLN A 49 25.66 -2.12 13.45
CA GLN A 49 25.16 -2.73 12.22
C GLN A 49 24.30 -3.93 12.61
N LEU A 50 23.03 -3.67 12.93
CA LEU A 50 22.07 -4.70 13.26
C LEU A 50 21.70 -5.51 12.02
N VAL A 51 21.59 -4.87 10.85
CA VAL A 51 21.20 -5.55 9.61
C VAL A 51 22.36 -6.38 9.05
N GLN A 52 22.14 -7.70 8.97
CA GLN A 52 23.09 -8.67 8.42
C GLN A 52 22.55 -9.30 7.14
N ILE A 53 23.32 -9.17 6.06
CA ILE A 53 23.05 -9.76 4.73
C ILE A 53 24.34 -10.42 4.23
N THR A 54 24.23 -11.52 3.50
CA THR A 54 25.42 -12.20 2.96
C THR A 54 25.99 -11.44 1.77
N ILE A 55 27.31 -11.52 1.57
CA ILE A 55 27.98 -10.93 0.39
C ILE A 55 27.38 -11.50 -0.90
N SER A 56 27.12 -12.81 -0.95
CA SER A 56 26.50 -13.46 -2.10
C SER A 56 25.10 -12.93 -2.43
N GLU A 57 24.29 -12.58 -1.42
CA GLU A 57 22.99 -11.94 -1.66
C GLU A 57 23.16 -10.53 -2.23
N VAL A 58 24.12 -9.75 -1.71
CA VAL A 58 24.43 -8.40 -2.22
C VAL A 58 24.90 -8.46 -3.67
N ASP A 59 25.83 -9.34 -4.00
CA ASP A 59 26.35 -9.49 -5.36
C ASP A 59 25.26 -9.96 -6.33
N GLY A 60 24.41 -10.90 -5.89
CA GLY A 60 23.25 -11.34 -6.66
C GLY A 60 22.23 -10.23 -6.92
N LEU A 61 22.03 -9.31 -5.96
CA LEU A 61 21.16 -8.14 -6.16
C LEU A 61 21.76 -7.16 -7.16
N ILE A 62 23.05 -6.85 -7.01
CA ILE A 62 23.79 -5.95 -7.91
C ILE A 62 23.64 -6.42 -9.36
N GLN A 63 23.87 -7.72 -9.61
CA GLN A 63 23.74 -8.30 -10.95
C GLN A 63 22.33 -8.13 -11.53
N GLN A 64 21.28 -8.32 -10.72
CA GLN A 64 19.89 -8.22 -11.17
C GLN A 64 19.47 -6.77 -11.49
N ILE A 65 19.93 -5.78 -10.72
CA ILE A 65 19.52 -4.37 -10.92
C ILE A 65 20.38 -3.60 -11.93
N THR A 66 21.56 -4.12 -12.31
CA THR A 66 22.48 -3.46 -13.26
C THR A 66 21.94 -3.41 -14.70
N SER A 67 20.78 -4.04 -14.97
CA SER A 67 20.16 -4.05 -16.30
C SER A 67 19.66 -2.70 -16.82
N GLY A 68 19.72 -1.62 -16.03
CA GLY A 68 19.21 -0.29 -16.41
C GLY A 68 17.70 -0.14 -16.36
N ARG A 69 16.95 -1.19 -16.00
CA ARG A 69 15.49 -1.17 -15.85
C ARG A 69 15.09 -0.85 -14.41
N ASP A 70 13.94 -0.20 -14.24
CA ASP A 70 13.41 0.08 -12.91
C ASP A 70 13.08 -1.22 -12.19
N SER A 71 13.65 -1.36 -11.00
CA SER A 71 13.44 -2.50 -10.13
C SER A 71 13.01 -2.02 -8.77
N TYR A 72 11.94 -2.60 -8.24
CA TYR A 72 11.53 -2.40 -6.87
C TYR A 72 12.26 -3.40 -5.98
N VAL A 73 13.05 -2.90 -5.05
CA VAL A 73 13.87 -3.69 -4.13
C VAL A 73 13.38 -3.46 -2.71
N ARG A 74 13.24 -4.54 -1.95
CA ARG A 74 12.87 -4.54 -0.54
C ARG A 74 13.91 -5.28 0.27
N ILE A 75 14.26 -4.72 1.42
CA ILE A 75 15.03 -5.40 2.46
C ILE A 75 14.05 -5.88 3.51
N ILE A 76 13.98 -7.18 3.72
CA ILE A 76 12.97 -7.85 4.53
C ILE A 76 13.66 -8.62 5.65
N ALA A 77 13.18 -8.48 6.89
CA ALA A 77 13.65 -9.33 7.98
C ALA A 77 13.34 -10.81 7.71
N ALA A 78 14.34 -11.67 7.86
CA ALA A 78 14.24 -13.11 7.64
C ALA A 78 13.41 -13.83 8.72
N GLY A 79 13.21 -13.18 9.87
CA GLY A 79 12.37 -13.66 10.97
C GLY A 79 11.69 -12.50 11.70
N ASN A 80 10.94 -12.83 12.74
CA ASN A 80 10.49 -11.85 13.73
C ASN A 80 11.69 -11.47 14.59
N TYR A 81 11.85 -10.20 14.88
CA TYR A 81 12.86 -9.71 15.80
C TYR A 81 12.21 -9.10 17.04
N VAL A 82 12.93 -9.13 18.15
CA VAL A 82 12.44 -8.65 19.45
C VAL A 82 13.25 -7.45 19.93
N TRP A 83 12.70 -6.78 20.94
CA TRP A 83 13.38 -5.69 21.62
C TRP A 83 14.78 -6.12 22.10
N GLY A 84 15.80 -5.29 21.84
CA GLY A 84 17.18 -5.54 22.27
C GLY A 84 17.96 -6.57 21.45
N GLU A 85 17.42 -7.04 20.31
CA GLU A 85 18.15 -7.95 19.43
C GLU A 85 19.31 -7.25 18.70
N GLY A 86 20.52 -7.78 18.88
CA GLY A 86 21.77 -7.19 18.36
C GLY A 86 22.13 -7.55 16.92
N ALA A 87 21.36 -8.43 16.26
CA ALA A 87 21.58 -8.82 14.88
C ALA A 87 20.28 -9.28 14.22
N ILE A 88 19.88 -8.62 13.12
CA ILE A 88 18.71 -8.93 12.31
C ILE A 88 19.18 -9.42 10.96
N ARG A 89 19.01 -10.72 10.71
CA ARG A 89 19.24 -11.29 9.37
C ARG A 89 18.17 -10.79 8.41
N VAL A 90 18.59 -10.29 7.27
CA VAL A 90 17.70 -9.81 6.21
C VAL A 90 17.89 -10.61 4.93
N VAL A 91 16.84 -10.60 4.11
CA VAL A 91 16.86 -11.04 2.72
C VAL A 91 16.38 -9.90 1.85
N ALA A 92 16.77 -9.91 0.59
CA ALA A 92 16.29 -8.94 -0.38
C ALA A 92 15.28 -9.58 -1.35
N ASP A 93 14.19 -8.86 -1.60
CA ASP A 93 13.15 -9.20 -2.57
C ASP A 93 13.20 -8.16 -3.70
N ILE A 94 13.32 -8.63 -4.94
CA ILE A 94 13.47 -7.80 -6.13
C ILE A 94 12.41 -8.14 -7.16
N ASN A 95 11.71 -7.12 -7.64
CA ASN A 95 10.66 -7.26 -8.65
C ASN A 95 10.79 -6.13 -9.68
N PRO A 96 10.45 -6.35 -10.96
CA PRO A 96 10.39 -5.26 -11.94
C PRO A 96 9.40 -4.18 -11.48
N TYR A 97 9.78 -2.91 -11.56
CA TYR A 97 8.87 -1.81 -11.30
C TYR A 97 8.13 -1.43 -12.59
N ARG A 98 6.85 -1.79 -12.67
CA ARG A 98 6.02 -1.62 -13.87
C ARG A 98 4.58 -1.30 -13.49
N VAL A 99 3.80 -0.85 -14.48
CA VAL A 99 2.35 -0.73 -14.36
C VAL A 99 1.74 -2.12 -14.29
N LEU A 100 0.87 -2.34 -13.30
CA LEU A 100 0.11 -3.56 -13.06
C LEU A 100 -1.36 -3.40 -13.43
N TYR A 101 -1.93 -2.24 -13.09
CA TYR A 101 -3.25 -1.83 -13.58
C TYR A 101 -3.18 -0.41 -14.16
N ARG A 102 -3.90 -0.17 -15.23
CA ARG A 102 -4.18 1.18 -15.74
C ARG A 102 -5.41 1.76 -15.06
N LYS A 103 -5.47 3.10 -14.98
CA LYS A 103 -6.68 3.80 -14.53
C LYS A 103 -7.92 3.28 -15.25
N GLY A 104 -8.98 2.97 -14.50
CA GLY A 104 -10.25 2.46 -15.00
C GLY A 104 -10.33 0.93 -15.13
N GLU A 105 -9.23 0.20 -14.93
CA GLU A 105 -9.28 -1.27 -14.92
C GLU A 105 -9.94 -1.80 -13.64
N THR A 106 -10.70 -2.87 -13.78
CA THR A 106 -11.36 -3.53 -12.64
C THR A 106 -10.39 -4.47 -11.94
N LEU A 107 -10.24 -4.32 -10.63
CA LEU A 107 -9.41 -5.21 -9.82
C LEU A 107 -10.22 -6.38 -9.27
N ALA A 108 -11.45 -6.14 -8.83
CA ALA A 108 -12.34 -7.17 -8.29
C ALA A 108 -13.81 -6.83 -8.52
N THR A 109 -14.66 -7.85 -8.42
CA THR A 109 -16.11 -7.72 -8.48
C THR A 109 -16.73 -8.70 -7.50
N VAL A 110 -17.70 -8.25 -6.72
CA VAL A 110 -18.54 -9.08 -5.85
C VAL A 110 -20.02 -8.81 -6.15
N PRO A 111 -20.87 -9.86 -6.20
CA PRO A 111 -22.30 -9.66 -6.27
C PRO A 111 -22.81 -9.11 -4.94
N LEU A 112 -23.79 -8.21 -5.02
CA LEU A 112 -24.44 -7.59 -3.88
C LEU A 112 -25.96 -7.67 -4.07
N GLU A 113 -26.60 -8.45 -3.22
CA GLU A 113 -28.06 -8.53 -3.13
C GLU A 113 -28.48 -7.83 -1.84
N LEU A 114 -28.94 -6.57 -1.95
CA LEU A 114 -29.42 -5.82 -0.80
C LEU A 114 -30.89 -6.11 -0.56
N LYS A 115 -31.20 -6.73 0.58
CA LYS A 115 -32.55 -6.66 1.14
C LYS A 115 -32.72 -5.33 1.88
N VAL A 116 -33.96 -4.87 2.02
CA VAL A 116 -34.27 -3.69 2.84
C VAL A 116 -33.65 -3.89 4.23
N ASP A 117 -32.87 -2.91 4.69
CA ASP A 117 -32.20 -2.84 5.99
C ASP A 117 -31.02 -3.80 6.29
N ASP A 118 -30.44 -4.51 5.31
CA ASP A 118 -29.30 -5.41 5.55
C ASP A 118 -27.91 -4.72 5.50
N ARG A 119 -27.70 -3.74 6.40
CA ARG A 119 -26.40 -3.04 6.54
C ARG A 119 -25.22 -3.99 6.87
N PRO A 120 -25.37 -5.02 7.74
CA PRO A 120 -24.29 -5.96 8.01
C PRO A 120 -23.84 -6.74 6.76
N GLN A 121 -24.77 -7.17 5.91
CA GLN A 121 -24.42 -7.87 4.67
C GLN A 121 -23.65 -6.96 3.71
N LEU A 122 -24.00 -5.67 3.61
CA LEU A 122 -23.26 -4.72 2.80
C LEU A 122 -21.81 -4.54 3.28
N GLN A 123 -21.60 -4.38 4.59
CA GLN A 123 -20.27 -4.28 5.16
C GLN A 123 -19.42 -5.52 4.80
N LEU A 124 -20.00 -6.71 4.98
CA LEU A 124 -19.34 -7.97 4.62
C LEU A 124 -18.95 -8.05 3.14
N GLN A 125 -19.80 -7.57 2.22
CA GLN A 125 -19.45 -7.55 0.79
C GLN A 125 -18.36 -6.54 0.46
N ILE A 126 -18.34 -5.37 1.11
CA ILE A 126 -17.25 -4.40 0.94
C ILE A 126 -15.94 -4.99 1.46
N GLU A 127 -15.93 -5.62 2.63
CA GLU A 127 -14.77 -6.30 3.20
C GLU A 127 -14.26 -7.38 2.23
N LYS A 128 -15.15 -8.25 1.74
CA LYS A 128 -14.83 -9.28 0.75
C LYS A 128 -14.24 -8.68 -0.54
N LEU A 129 -14.79 -7.59 -1.05
CA LEU A 129 -14.26 -6.91 -2.21
C LEU A 129 -12.85 -6.38 -1.96
N VAL A 130 -12.60 -5.76 -0.81
CA VAL A 130 -11.28 -5.23 -0.43
C VAL A 130 -10.26 -6.35 -0.32
N GLU A 131 -10.62 -7.47 0.29
CA GLU A 131 -9.76 -8.65 0.38
C GLU A 131 -9.43 -9.23 -0.99
N LEU A 132 -10.45 -9.43 -1.84
CA LEU A 132 -10.28 -9.93 -3.21
C LEU A 132 -9.44 -8.98 -4.06
N THR A 133 -9.62 -7.66 -3.88
CA THR A 133 -8.81 -6.63 -4.54
C THR A 133 -7.33 -6.76 -4.17
N LYS A 134 -7.02 -6.89 -2.87
CA LYS A 134 -5.65 -7.07 -2.39
C LYS A 134 -5.05 -8.39 -2.90
N LEU A 135 -5.84 -9.46 -2.92
CA LEU A 135 -5.40 -10.76 -3.43
C LEU A 135 -5.05 -10.68 -4.92
N ASN A 136 -5.95 -10.16 -5.74
CA ASN A 136 -5.76 -10.03 -7.19
C ASN A 136 -4.54 -9.15 -7.52
N ALA A 137 -4.40 -8.01 -6.83
CA ALA A 137 -3.24 -7.14 -6.99
C ALA A 137 -1.93 -7.89 -6.66
N ARG A 138 -1.88 -8.61 -5.54
CA ARG A 138 -0.70 -9.39 -5.14
C ARG A 138 -0.34 -10.49 -6.14
N GLN A 139 -1.36 -11.19 -6.67
CA GLN A 139 -1.18 -12.25 -7.67
C GLN A 139 -0.49 -11.76 -8.93
N ILE A 140 -0.80 -10.55 -9.39
CA ILE A 140 -0.18 -9.99 -10.60
C ILE A 140 1.14 -9.25 -10.35
N GLY A 141 1.57 -9.16 -9.09
CA GLY A 141 2.89 -8.65 -8.72
C GLY A 141 2.91 -7.40 -7.85
N TYR A 142 1.78 -6.95 -7.31
CA TYR A 142 1.77 -5.82 -6.36
C TYR A 142 2.50 -6.20 -5.06
N ARG A 143 3.30 -5.27 -4.55
CA ARG A 143 4.15 -5.43 -3.35
C ARG A 143 4.00 -4.27 -2.36
N GLY A 144 3.09 -3.32 -2.60
CA GLY A 144 2.73 -2.33 -1.62
C GLY A 144 1.81 -2.91 -0.53
N ASP A 145 1.66 -2.17 0.55
CA ASP A 145 0.90 -2.53 1.74
C ASP A 145 -0.31 -1.60 2.00
N GLN A 146 -0.27 -0.40 1.42
CA GLN A 146 -1.33 0.61 1.55
C GLN A 146 -2.41 0.43 0.47
N LEU A 147 -3.68 0.51 0.89
CA LEU A 147 -4.85 0.60 0.04
C LEU A 147 -5.63 1.85 0.44
N GLN A 148 -6.06 2.62 -0.55
CA GLN A 148 -6.91 3.79 -0.35
C GLN A 148 -8.16 3.66 -1.21
N ILE A 149 -9.31 3.92 -0.60
CA ILE A 149 -10.59 3.99 -1.29
C ILE A 149 -10.92 5.47 -1.51
N GLY A 150 -11.13 5.85 -2.77
CA GLY A 150 -11.41 7.22 -3.19
C GLY A 150 -10.37 8.22 -2.68
N ASP A 151 -10.83 9.21 -1.92
CA ASP A 151 -10.02 10.25 -1.30
C ASP A 151 -9.39 9.83 0.05
N GLY A 152 -9.61 8.59 0.49
CA GLY A 152 -9.11 8.06 1.77
C GLY A 152 -9.91 8.50 2.98
N ARG A 153 -11.05 9.19 2.79
CA ARG A 153 -11.89 9.67 3.88
C ARG A 153 -13.00 8.70 4.22
N LEU A 154 -13.21 8.45 5.50
CA LEU A 154 -14.31 7.62 5.99
C LEU A 154 -15.67 8.19 5.56
N GLU A 155 -15.82 9.52 5.52
CA GLU A 155 -17.07 10.16 5.09
C GLU A 155 -17.45 9.79 3.65
N THR A 156 -16.48 9.67 2.74
CA THR A 156 -16.71 9.29 1.35
C THR A 156 -17.23 7.85 1.25
N LEU A 157 -16.69 6.94 2.05
CA LEU A 157 -17.18 5.56 2.14
C LEU A 157 -18.60 5.50 2.74
N ILE A 158 -18.86 6.27 3.80
CA ILE A 158 -20.20 6.36 4.41
C ILE A 158 -21.22 6.91 3.41
N ARG A 159 -20.87 7.96 2.66
CA ARG A 159 -21.74 8.51 1.61
C ARG A 159 -21.99 7.49 0.51
N PHE A 160 -20.97 6.76 0.06
CA PHE A 160 -21.15 5.68 -0.90
C PHE A 160 -22.17 4.65 -0.40
N VAL A 161 -21.98 4.15 0.82
CA VAL A 161 -22.88 3.16 1.47
C VAL A 161 -24.31 3.67 1.59
N ASN A 162 -24.51 4.89 2.09
CA ASN A 162 -25.84 5.45 2.33
C ASN A 162 -26.61 5.79 1.05
N ASN A 163 -25.91 5.98 -0.08
CA ASN A 163 -26.52 6.29 -1.37
C ASN A 163 -26.64 5.05 -2.28
N LEU A 164 -26.31 3.85 -1.78
CA LEU A 164 -26.61 2.63 -2.51
C LEU A 164 -28.12 2.43 -2.58
N PRO A 165 -28.68 2.16 -3.77
CA PRO A 165 -30.11 1.98 -3.90
C PRO A 165 -30.55 0.69 -3.21
N THR A 166 -31.59 0.77 -2.39
CA THR A 166 -32.27 -0.39 -1.81
C THR A 166 -33.17 -1.00 -2.88
N LYS A 167 -32.65 -1.99 -3.61
CA LYS A 167 -33.38 -2.66 -4.69
C LYS A 167 -33.27 -4.18 -4.57
N THR A 168 -34.31 -4.87 -5.04
CA THR A 168 -34.35 -6.33 -5.17
C THR A 168 -33.53 -6.88 -6.34
N GLN A 169 -33.04 -6.03 -7.24
CA GLN A 169 -32.20 -6.47 -8.35
C GLN A 169 -30.74 -6.66 -7.89
N PRO A 170 -30.03 -7.69 -8.38
CA PRO A 170 -28.63 -7.89 -8.06
C PRO A 170 -27.78 -6.72 -8.57
N ILE A 171 -27.01 -6.13 -7.68
CA ILE A 171 -26.03 -5.10 -8.00
C ILE A 171 -24.65 -5.76 -8.00
N GLN A 172 -23.75 -5.32 -8.88
CA GLN A 172 -22.33 -5.66 -8.81
C GLN A 172 -21.59 -4.55 -8.10
N LEU A 173 -20.85 -4.90 -7.05
CA LEU A 173 -19.89 -3.99 -6.44
C LEU A 173 -18.51 -4.29 -7.04
N LYS A 174 -17.86 -3.26 -7.59
CA LYS A 174 -16.54 -3.36 -8.21
C LYS A 174 -15.53 -2.47 -7.51
N SER A 175 -14.28 -2.93 -7.49
CA SER A 175 -13.13 -2.07 -7.23
C SER A 175 -12.46 -1.76 -8.56
N ILE A 176 -12.22 -0.47 -8.81
CA ILE A 176 -11.64 0.02 -10.05
C ILE A 176 -10.41 0.85 -9.71
N ALA A 177 -9.37 0.78 -10.53
CA ALA A 177 -8.17 1.57 -10.37
C ALA A 177 -8.47 3.07 -10.60
N SER A 178 -8.39 3.90 -9.56
CA SER A 178 -8.59 5.36 -9.70
C SER A 178 -7.44 6.05 -10.45
N GLU A 179 -6.26 5.43 -10.43
CA GLU A 179 -5.05 5.82 -11.15
C GLU A 179 -4.27 4.57 -11.56
N SER A 180 -3.20 4.72 -12.35
CA SER A 180 -2.34 3.58 -12.69
C SER A 180 -1.65 3.04 -11.43
N ILE A 181 -1.78 1.74 -11.19
CA ILE A 181 -1.17 1.05 -10.05
C ILE A 181 0.11 0.37 -10.53
N TYR A 182 1.19 0.59 -9.80
CA TYR A 182 2.52 0.04 -10.09
C TYR A 182 2.86 -1.12 -9.15
N THR A 183 3.98 -1.80 -9.39
CA THR A 183 4.53 -2.86 -8.52
C THR A 183 4.56 -2.47 -7.05
N ALA A 184 4.80 -1.20 -6.73
CA ALA A 184 4.78 -0.66 -5.39
C ALA A 184 4.17 0.75 -5.39
N GLY A 185 3.76 1.23 -4.22
CA GLY A 185 3.05 2.50 -4.05
C GLY A 185 1.70 2.29 -3.40
N LEU A 186 0.77 3.20 -3.66
CA LEU A 186 -0.59 3.14 -3.11
C LEU A 186 -1.50 2.32 -4.01
N LEU A 187 -2.24 1.36 -3.44
CA LEU A 187 -3.32 0.68 -4.14
C LEU A 187 -4.57 1.56 -4.08
N LYS A 188 -4.59 2.61 -4.91
CA LYS A 188 -5.69 3.58 -4.94
C LYS A 188 -6.82 3.09 -5.84
N ILE A 189 -7.96 2.84 -5.23
CA ILE A 189 -9.14 2.30 -5.89
C ILE A 189 -10.35 3.18 -5.62
N GLU A 190 -11.35 3.06 -6.47
CA GLU A 190 -12.69 3.51 -6.23
C GLU A 190 -13.64 2.32 -6.10
N LEU A 191 -14.71 2.51 -5.33
CA LEU A 191 -15.82 1.56 -5.30
C LEU A 191 -16.87 2.02 -6.29
N VAL A 192 -17.39 1.08 -7.08
CA VAL A 192 -18.41 1.34 -8.08
C VAL A 192 -19.53 0.33 -7.96
N ALA A 193 -20.76 0.80 -7.80
CA ALA A 193 -21.95 -0.04 -7.86
C ALA A 193 -22.54 0.00 -9.27
N ILE A 194 -22.80 -1.17 -9.84
CA ILE A 194 -23.28 -1.34 -11.21
C ILE A 194 -24.53 -2.21 -11.23
N GLU A 195 -25.57 -1.76 -11.93
CA GLU A 195 -26.78 -2.51 -12.23
C GLU A 195 -26.98 -2.55 -13.74
N ASN A 196 -27.10 -3.75 -14.33
CA ASN A 196 -27.31 -3.92 -15.79
C ASN A 196 -26.31 -3.10 -16.65
N ASN A 197 -25.02 -3.18 -16.30
CA ASN A 197 -23.91 -2.44 -16.92
C ASN A 197 -23.99 -0.90 -16.82
N ARG A 198 -24.91 -0.35 -16.03
CA ARG A 198 -24.99 1.08 -15.72
C ARG A 198 -24.40 1.37 -14.36
N VAL A 199 -23.52 2.36 -14.30
CA VAL A 199 -22.98 2.87 -13.04
C VAL A 199 -24.10 3.55 -12.27
N LEU A 200 -24.32 3.13 -11.02
CA LEU A 200 -25.27 3.72 -10.10
C LEU A 200 -24.60 4.82 -9.27
N ILE A 201 -23.43 4.51 -8.71
CA ILE A 201 -22.66 5.39 -7.83
C ILE A 201 -21.19 4.96 -7.83
N ARG A 202 -20.29 5.93 -7.66
CA ARG A 202 -18.85 5.76 -7.54
C ARG A 202 -18.31 6.59 -6.39
N THR A 203 -17.27 6.14 -5.70
CA THR A 203 -16.64 6.95 -4.63
C THR A 203 -15.95 8.21 -5.17
N ASP A 204 -15.40 8.17 -6.38
CA ASP A 204 -14.64 9.29 -6.95
C ASP A 204 -15.53 10.44 -7.47
N ASP A 205 -16.81 10.16 -7.73
CA ASP A 205 -17.80 11.13 -8.20
C ASP A 205 -18.54 11.85 -7.04
N LEU A 206 -18.30 11.44 -5.79
CA LEU A 206 -19.01 12.00 -4.65
C LEU A 206 -18.43 13.37 -4.25
N PRO A 207 -19.25 14.44 -4.22
CA PRO A 207 -18.78 15.76 -3.83
C PRO A 207 -18.11 15.72 -2.45
N ILE A 208 -16.99 16.41 -2.34
CA ILE A 208 -16.37 16.69 -1.04
C ILE A 208 -17.20 17.81 -0.41
N ASP A 209 -17.92 17.50 0.67
CA ASP A 209 -18.63 18.55 1.42
C ASP A 209 -17.60 19.59 1.93
N PRO A 210 -17.72 20.89 1.59
CA PRO A 210 -16.74 21.91 2.01
C PRO A 210 -16.70 22.21 3.52
N ILE A 211 -17.38 21.44 4.36
CA ILE A 211 -17.74 21.82 5.74
C ILE A 211 -16.56 21.72 6.73
N SER A 212 -15.37 21.32 6.29
CA SER A 212 -14.15 21.46 7.12
C SER A 212 -13.65 22.90 7.29
N LYS A 213 -14.30 23.92 6.67
CA LYS A 213 -13.98 25.35 6.83
C LYS A 213 -15.03 26.15 7.61
N ARG A 214 -15.75 25.56 8.56
CA ARG A 214 -16.46 26.37 9.57
C ARG A 214 -15.54 26.61 10.74
N SER A 215 -14.88 27.77 10.72
CA SER A 215 -14.22 28.37 11.88
C SER A 215 -15.13 28.26 13.09
N ILE A 216 -14.65 27.61 14.14
CA ILE A 216 -15.27 27.66 15.47
C ILE A 216 -15.22 29.14 15.88
N PRO A 217 -16.35 29.82 16.13
CA PRO A 217 -16.29 31.14 16.72
C PRO A 217 -15.74 30.97 18.13
N ILE A 218 -14.54 31.51 18.36
CA ILE A 218 -13.97 31.63 19.69
C ILE A 218 -14.92 32.55 20.45
N LEU A 219 -15.72 31.97 21.36
CA LEU A 219 -16.41 32.73 22.39
C LEU A 219 -15.33 33.35 23.28
N ASN A 220 -15.13 34.65 23.16
CA ASN A 220 -14.31 35.40 24.10
C ASN A 220 -15.04 35.41 25.46
N PRO A 221 -14.40 34.98 26.56
CA PRO A 221 -14.98 35.15 27.87
C PRO A 221 -14.91 36.63 28.27
N THR A 222 -16.05 37.16 28.72
CA THR A 222 -16.20 38.40 29.50
C THR A 222 -15.63 38.24 30.89
#